data_AF-B5FA69-F1
#
_entry.id   AF-B5FA69-F1
#
_cell.length_a   1.000
_cell.length_b   1.000
_cell.length_c   1.000
_cell.angle_alpha   90.00
_cell.angle_beta   90.00
_cell.angle_gamma   90.00
#
_symmetry.space_group_name_H-M   'P 1'
#
loop_
_entity.id
_entity.type
_entity.pdbx_description
1 polymer ?
#
loop_
_entity_poly.entity_id
_entity_poly.type
_entity_poly.pdbx_seq_one_letter_code
_entity_poly.pdbx_strand_id
1 'polypeptide(L)'
;MMNKKVLALAVAAITSAGAVNAAELYKDEAQSIEMGGRAEARLAMKDGDAADNTRIRLNFKGTTQISDGLYGVGFWEGEFTTNDAVNPNGNLENRYTYAGIGGNFGEVTYGKNDGALGVITDFTDIMAYHGNSAAYKLAVADREDNAIAYKGQFGDFAFKANYRFDDAAANQESNDGFSTSGIYAFGDSGFKLGAGYADQGTDNEAMVAGSMTMGDFYFAGTFTTGEVVDLDYTGFEVAGAYTMGKTVFTATYNNADHDTNALTVANNENADNFAVDATYFFNANFRTYISYNLNLLDDDASKGITKAMTEDEVALGMRYDF
;
A
#
# COMPACT_ATOMS: atom_id res chain seq x y z
N MET A 1 34.28 -28.09 20.47
CA MET A 1 32.86 -27.89 20.84
C MET A 1 32.42 -26.56 20.28
N MET A 2 31.47 -26.57 19.36
CA MET A 2 30.99 -25.37 18.68
C MET A 2 29.57 -25.10 19.20
N ASN A 3 29.40 -24.04 19.99
CA ASN A 3 28.13 -23.70 20.60
C ASN A 3 27.26 -22.97 19.56
N LYS A 4 26.58 -23.72 18.68
CA LYS A 4 25.69 -23.22 17.63
C LYS A 4 24.23 -23.28 18.07
N LYS A 5 23.86 -22.46 19.06
CA LYS A 5 22.46 -22.17 19.39
C LYS A 5 22.18 -20.69 19.25
N VAL A 6 22.18 -20.20 18.02
CA VAL A 6 21.40 -19.02 17.61
C VAL A 6 20.99 -19.28 16.16
N LEU A 7 19.90 -20.02 16.01
CA LEU A 7 19.18 -20.25 14.77
C LEU A 7 17.74 -19.82 15.07
N ALA A 8 17.55 -18.52 15.26
CA ALA A 8 16.24 -17.94 15.57
C ALA A 8 16.26 -16.49 15.10
N LEU A 9 15.98 -16.29 13.81
CA LEU A 9 15.11 -15.22 13.30
C LEU A 9 14.97 -15.43 11.78
N ALA A 10 14.04 -16.29 11.41
CA ALA A 10 13.45 -16.28 10.09
C ALA A 10 11.97 -15.96 10.27
N VAL A 11 11.67 -14.72 10.68
CA VAL A 11 10.35 -14.15 10.45
C VAL A 11 10.33 -13.84 8.96
N ALA A 12 9.76 -14.79 8.20
CA ALA A 12 9.57 -14.64 6.76
C ALA A 12 8.76 -13.37 6.49
N ALA A 13 9.24 -12.63 5.49
CA ALA A 13 8.86 -11.27 5.19
C ALA A 13 7.41 -11.15 4.71
N ILE A 14 6.52 -10.71 5.60
CA ILE A 14 5.49 -9.73 5.22
C ILE A 14 6.20 -8.38 5.39
N THR A 15 6.92 -7.93 4.36
CA THR A 15 7.63 -6.65 4.40
C THR A 15 6.61 -5.54 4.63
N SER A 16 6.66 -4.85 5.76
CA SER A 16 6.09 -3.50 5.83
C SER A 16 6.84 -2.64 4.81
N ALA A 17 6.13 -1.84 4.03
CA ALA A 17 6.62 -1.12 2.85
C ALA A 17 7.71 -0.03 3.10
N GLY A 18 8.35 -0.03 4.28
CA GLY A 18 9.28 1.01 4.73
C GLY A 18 10.70 0.57 5.12
N ALA A 19 11.02 -0.74 5.16
CA ALA A 19 12.30 -1.22 5.72
C ALA A 19 13.36 -1.65 4.69
N VAL A 20 13.08 -1.55 3.39
CA VAL A 20 14.08 -1.89 2.37
C VAL A 20 15.13 -0.79 2.33
N ASN A 21 16.32 -1.09 2.87
CA ASN A 21 17.50 -0.23 3.02
C ASN A 21 17.60 0.70 4.24
N ALA A 22 16.78 0.52 5.28
CA ALA A 22 16.89 1.37 6.47
C ALA A 22 18.31 1.35 7.09
N ALA A 23 18.81 2.54 7.43
CA ALA A 23 20.09 2.71 8.09
C ALA A 23 20.00 2.37 9.58
N GLU A 24 20.89 1.49 10.05
CA GLU A 24 21.03 1.18 11.47
C GLU A 24 21.63 2.39 12.20
N LEU A 25 20.86 3.02 13.08
CA LEU A 25 21.33 4.12 13.91
C LEU A 25 21.95 3.63 15.22
N TYR A 26 21.41 2.54 15.76
CA TYR A 26 21.85 1.94 17.00
C TYR A 26 21.49 0.45 17.07
N LYS A 27 22.38 -0.35 17.64
CA LYS A 27 22.13 -1.77 17.92
C LYS A 27 22.99 -2.30 19.05
N ASP A 28 22.39 -3.06 19.94
CA ASP A 28 23.06 -3.91 20.92
C ASP A 28 22.49 -5.35 20.87
N GLU A 29 22.73 -6.16 21.91
CA GLU A 29 22.24 -7.54 21.98
C GLU A 29 20.71 -7.67 22.09
N ALA A 30 20.02 -6.66 22.61
CA ALA A 30 18.60 -6.70 22.95
C ALA A 30 17.75 -5.67 22.20
N GLN A 31 18.33 -4.65 21.57
CA GLN A 31 17.57 -3.57 20.94
C GLN A 31 18.24 -3.05 19.67
N SER A 32 17.42 -2.62 18.72
CA SER A 32 17.85 -1.90 17.52
C SER A 32 16.97 -0.67 17.27
N ILE A 33 17.59 0.37 16.70
CA ILE A 33 16.91 1.55 16.16
C ILE A 33 17.39 1.74 14.73
N GLU A 34 16.43 1.74 13.81
CA GLU A 34 16.63 1.93 12.39
C GLU A 34 15.94 3.23 11.95
N MET A 35 16.57 3.94 11.02
CA MET A 35 15.96 5.06 10.32
C MET A 35 15.91 4.74 8.83
N GLY A 36 14.75 4.93 8.24
CA GLY A 36 14.57 4.81 6.80
C GLY A 36 13.74 5.95 6.25
N GLY A 37 13.28 5.77 5.02
CA GLY A 37 12.41 6.71 4.34
C GLY A 37 12.89 6.96 2.92
N ARG A 38 12.49 8.10 2.36
CA ARG A 38 12.89 8.48 1.00
C ARG A 38 12.87 9.99 0.79
N ALA A 39 13.65 10.45 -0.18
CA ALA A 39 13.41 11.69 -0.89
C ALA A 39 13.01 11.33 -2.33
N GLU A 40 11.79 11.68 -2.72
CA GLU A 40 11.21 11.29 -4.00
C GLU A 40 10.71 12.52 -4.76
N ALA A 41 11.52 13.00 -5.70
CA ALA A 41 11.15 14.06 -6.61
C ALA A 41 10.19 13.52 -7.68
N ARG A 42 9.04 14.16 -7.87
CA ARG A 42 8.00 13.72 -8.80
C ARG A 42 7.43 14.90 -9.56
N LEU A 43 7.64 14.89 -10.87
CA LEU A 43 6.96 15.78 -11.80
C LEU A 43 5.80 15.01 -12.43
N ALA A 44 4.59 15.54 -12.32
CA ALA A 44 3.41 15.06 -13.02
C ALA A 44 2.96 16.10 -14.03
N MET A 45 2.55 15.69 -15.23
CA MET A 45 2.02 16.61 -16.24
C MET A 45 0.71 16.08 -16.83
N LYS A 46 -0.29 16.96 -16.91
CA LYS A 46 -1.60 16.73 -17.54
C LYS A 46 -1.92 17.93 -18.43
N ASP A 47 -2.38 17.71 -19.66
CA ASP A 47 -2.70 18.77 -20.64
C ASP A 47 -1.61 19.86 -20.80
N GLY A 48 -0.33 19.47 -20.65
CA GLY A 48 0.82 20.38 -20.73
C GLY A 48 1.11 21.21 -19.47
N ASP A 49 0.27 21.12 -18.43
CA ASP A 49 0.49 21.74 -17.14
C ASP A 49 1.30 20.82 -16.22
N ALA A 50 2.29 21.39 -15.53
CA ALA A 50 3.19 20.68 -14.64
C ALA A 50 2.81 20.86 -13.16
N ALA A 51 2.76 19.75 -12.43
CA ALA A 51 2.57 19.70 -10.98
C ALA A 51 3.79 19.10 -10.29
N ASP A 52 4.20 19.73 -9.19
CA ASP A 52 5.20 19.18 -8.28
C ASP A 52 4.53 18.30 -7.24
N ASN A 53 4.76 16.98 -7.35
CA ASN A 53 4.25 15.96 -6.43
C ASN A 53 5.37 15.41 -5.53
N THR A 54 6.49 16.13 -5.41
CA THR A 54 7.65 15.73 -4.60
C THR A 54 7.26 15.48 -3.15
N ARG A 55 7.82 14.42 -2.58
CA ARG A 55 7.59 14.04 -1.18
C ARG A 55 8.86 13.53 -0.51
N ILE A 56 8.95 13.75 0.79
CA ILE A 56 9.96 13.16 1.66
C ILE A 56 9.24 12.28 2.67
N ARG A 57 9.74 11.06 2.91
CA ARG A 57 9.34 10.26 4.05
C ARG A 57 10.52 10.07 4.98
N LEU A 58 10.28 10.12 6.27
CA LEU A 58 11.21 9.70 7.30
C LEU A 58 10.50 8.72 8.22
N ASN A 59 11.16 7.62 8.54
CA ASN A 59 10.63 6.66 9.48
C ASN A 59 11.69 6.21 10.50
N PHE A 60 11.20 5.82 11.68
CA PHE A 60 12.01 5.27 12.76
C PHE A 60 11.36 4.00 13.26
N LYS A 61 12.16 2.94 13.33
CA LYS A 61 11.73 1.64 13.86
C LYS A 61 12.61 1.27 15.04
N GLY A 62 11.99 1.07 16.19
CA GLY A 62 12.62 0.48 17.36
C GLY A 62 12.16 -0.96 17.53
N THR A 63 13.10 -1.88 17.76
CA THR A 63 12.78 -3.27 18.12
C THR A 63 13.53 -3.64 19.40
N THR A 64 12.87 -4.33 20.33
CA THR A 64 13.51 -4.84 21.56
C THR A 64 13.17 -6.30 21.80
N GLN A 65 14.17 -7.15 21.98
CA GLN A 65 13.99 -8.54 22.37
C GLN A 65 13.61 -8.62 23.85
N ILE A 66 12.51 -9.32 24.13
CA ILE A 66 12.02 -9.55 25.49
C ILE A 66 12.49 -10.92 25.99
N SER A 67 12.33 -11.94 25.16
CA SER A 67 12.78 -13.31 25.41
C SER A 67 12.96 -14.08 24.09
N ASP A 68 13.28 -15.37 24.14
CA ASP A 68 13.39 -16.18 22.94
C ASP A 68 12.03 -16.29 22.22
N GLY A 69 11.98 -15.83 20.96
CA GLY A 69 10.75 -15.79 20.17
C GLY A 69 9.73 -14.73 20.60
N LEU A 70 10.10 -13.70 21.37
CA LEU A 70 9.23 -12.59 21.78
C LEU A 70 9.95 -11.25 21.74
N TYR A 71 9.36 -10.25 21.07
CA TYR A 71 9.90 -8.90 20.91
C TYR A 71 8.82 -7.82 21.03
N GLY A 72 9.23 -6.62 21.43
CA GLY A 72 8.45 -5.39 21.33
C GLY A 72 8.90 -4.57 20.11
N VAL A 73 7.96 -3.83 19.50
CA VAL A 73 8.23 -2.95 18.35
C VAL A 73 7.54 -1.60 18.53
N GLY A 74 8.19 -0.54 18.09
CA GLY A 74 7.61 0.78 17.91
C GLY A 74 7.96 1.33 16.54
N PHE A 75 7.02 1.98 15.88
CA PHE A 75 7.23 2.53 14.55
C PHE A 75 6.51 3.87 14.36
N TRP A 76 7.22 4.81 13.75
CA TRP A 76 6.66 6.08 13.29
C TRP A 76 7.15 6.36 11.87
N GLU A 77 6.26 6.86 11.01
CA GLU A 77 6.62 7.40 9.70
C GLU A 77 5.85 8.71 9.45
N GLY A 78 6.60 9.74 9.04
CA GLY A 78 6.06 11.02 8.58
C GLY A 78 6.32 11.24 7.10
N GLU A 79 5.34 11.76 6.37
CA GLU A 79 5.49 12.28 5.00
C GLU A 79 5.43 13.81 4.99
N PHE A 80 6.39 14.43 4.31
CA PHE A 80 6.53 15.86 4.14
C PHE A 80 6.37 16.23 2.67
N THR A 81 5.53 17.22 2.39
CA THR A 81 5.34 17.78 1.04
C THR A 81 5.37 19.31 1.09
N THR A 82 5.64 19.92 -0.06
CA THR A 82 5.63 21.38 -0.24
C THR A 82 4.60 21.76 -1.29
N ASN A 83 3.90 22.86 -1.07
CA ASN A 83 3.08 23.51 -2.09
C ASN A 83 3.11 25.01 -1.81
N ASP A 84 4.14 25.69 -2.28
CA ASP A 84 4.40 27.10 -1.94
C ASP A 84 3.27 28.05 -2.35
N ALA A 85 2.45 27.65 -3.34
CA ALA A 85 1.31 28.43 -3.79
C ALA A 85 0.12 28.40 -2.80
N VAL A 86 -0.07 27.29 -2.07
CA VAL A 86 -1.24 27.07 -1.21
C VAL A 86 -0.87 26.99 0.27
N ASN A 87 0.24 26.33 0.59
CA ASN A 87 0.73 26.14 1.94
C ASN A 87 2.25 26.37 2.02
N PRO A 88 2.69 27.62 2.30
CA PRO A 88 4.10 27.99 2.32
C PRO A 88 4.89 27.36 3.47
N ASN A 89 4.21 26.72 4.43
CA ASN A 89 4.86 26.05 5.57
C ASN A 89 5.05 24.54 5.34
N GLY A 90 4.62 24.01 4.19
CA GLY A 90 4.61 22.58 3.91
C GLY A 90 3.55 21.81 4.70
N ASN A 91 3.43 20.52 4.41
CA ASN A 91 2.51 19.60 5.08
C ASN A 91 3.28 18.46 5.76
N LEU A 92 2.80 18.00 6.92
CA LEU A 92 3.27 16.78 7.58
C LEU A 92 2.08 15.84 7.78
N GLU A 93 2.14 14.67 7.16
CA GLU A 93 1.23 13.56 7.43
C GLU A 93 1.93 12.53 8.34
N ASN A 94 1.36 12.27 9.53
CA ASN A 94 1.74 11.10 10.32
C ASN A 94 1.09 9.86 9.70
N ARG A 95 1.86 9.11 8.92
CA ARG A 95 1.37 7.96 8.15
C ARG A 95 1.20 6.73 9.04
N TYR A 96 2.17 6.50 9.94
CA TYR A 96 2.17 5.41 10.91
C TYR A 96 2.56 5.93 12.28
N THR A 97 1.86 5.47 13.31
CA THR A 97 2.10 5.78 14.72
C THR A 97 1.62 4.59 15.56
N TYR A 98 2.45 3.57 15.73
CA TYR A 98 2.04 2.36 16.44
C TYR A 98 3.13 1.78 17.34
N ALA A 99 2.69 0.97 18.30
CA ALA A 99 3.53 0.07 19.08
C ALA A 99 2.90 -1.31 19.10
N GLY A 100 3.71 -2.35 19.34
CA GLY A 100 3.22 -3.71 19.33
C GLY A 100 4.14 -4.72 19.99
N ILE A 101 3.65 -5.95 20.01
CA ILE A 101 4.35 -7.13 20.48
C ILE A 101 4.27 -8.22 19.41
N GLY A 102 5.40 -8.85 19.14
CA GLY A 102 5.47 -9.93 18.17
C GLY A 102 6.29 -11.10 18.67
N GLY A 103 6.13 -12.22 17.99
CA GLY A 103 6.83 -13.46 18.31
C GLY A 103 6.44 -14.59 17.37
N ASN A 104 6.61 -15.83 17.84
CA ASN A 104 6.30 -17.03 17.05
C ASN A 104 4.82 -17.13 16.63
N PHE A 105 3.93 -16.37 17.28
CA PHE A 105 2.50 -16.32 16.97
C PHE A 105 2.13 -15.26 15.92
N GLY A 106 3.09 -14.47 15.42
CA GLY A 106 2.84 -13.27 14.62
C GLY A 106 3.08 -11.98 15.41
N GLU A 107 2.54 -10.86 14.93
CA GLU A 107 2.70 -9.53 15.50
C GLU A 107 1.33 -8.86 15.67
N VAL A 108 1.09 -8.27 16.84
CA VAL A 108 -0.10 -7.48 17.17
C VAL A 108 0.33 -6.04 17.49
N THR A 109 -0.34 -5.05 16.90
CA THR A 109 -0.05 -3.63 17.10
C THR A 109 -1.30 -2.85 17.45
N TYR A 110 -1.16 -1.77 18.22
CA TYR A 110 -2.21 -0.74 18.38
C TYR A 110 -1.69 0.63 17.93
N GLY A 111 -2.59 1.42 17.35
CA GLY A 111 -2.28 2.73 16.74
C GLY A 111 -2.36 2.67 15.21
N LYS A 112 -2.07 3.80 14.55
CA LYS A 112 -2.18 3.92 13.09
C LYS A 112 -1.24 2.96 12.37
N ASN A 113 -1.80 1.92 11.76
CA ASN A 113 -1.07 0.87 11.04
C ASN A 113 -1.93 0.28 9.91
N ASP A 114 -1.32 -0.51 9.02
CA ASP A 114 -2.02 -1.12 7.89
C ASP A 114 -3.10 -2.12 8.35
N GLY A 115 -4.27 -2.03 7.73
CA GLY A 115 -5.33 -3.02 7.76
C GLY A 115 -4.98 -4.28 6.96
N ALA A 116 -5.99 -5.07 6.59
CA ALA A 116 -5.75 -6.39 6.00
C ALA A 116 -5.68 -6.41 4.47
N LEU A 117 -6.22 -5.44 3.74
CA LEU A 117 -6.40 -5.57 2.28
C LEU A 117 -5.26 -4.99 1.43
N GLY A 118 -4.36 -4.19 2.01
CA GLY A 118 -3.17 -3.70 1.28
C GLY A 118 -2.36 -4.82 0.63
N VAL A 119 -2.17 -5.95 1.33
CA VAL A 119 -1.44 -7.12 0.79
C VAL A 119 -2.17 -7.84 -0.37
N ILE A 120 -3.47 -7.59 -0.54
CA ILE A 120 -4.24 -8.11 -1.68
C ILE A 120 -4.10 -7.14 -2.86
N THR A 121 -4.17 -5.83 -2.63
CA THR A 121 -3.94 -4.83 -3.69
C THR A 121 -2.50 -4.82 -4.20
N ASP A 122 -1.53 -5.19 -3.35
CA ASP A 122 -0.11 -5.37 -3.72
C ASP A 122 0.12 -6.38 -4.87
N PHE A 123 -0.87 -7.22 -5.20
CA PHE A 123 -0.77 -8.10 -6.37
C PHE A 123 -0.72 -7.30 -7.68
N THR A 124 -1.44 -6.20 -7.79
CA THR A 124 -1.52 -5.38 -9.01
C THR A 124 -0.89 -3.98 -8.85
N ASP A 125 -0.69 -3.52 -7.61
CA ASP A 125 0.03 -2.28 -7.28
C ASP A 125 1.56 -2.46 -7.39
N ILE A 126 2.05 -2.54 -8.63
CA ILE A 126 3.47 -2.87 -8.93
C ILE A 126 4.24 -1.73 -9.61
N MET A 127 3.57 -0.64 -9.97
CA MET A 127 4.19 0.47 -10.71
C MET A 127 4.91 1.45 -9.77
N ALA A 128 5.76 2.29 -10.33
CA ALA A 128 6.49 3.30 -9.54
C ALA A 128 5.64 4.53 -9.18
N TYR A 129 4.59 4.84 -9.95
CA TYR A 129 3.78 6.05 -9.78
C TYR A 129 2.27 5.84 -10.01
N HIS A 130 1.87 5.33 -11.18
CA HIS A 130 0.47 5.07 -11.54
C HIS A 130 0.02 3.69 -11.02
N GLY A 131 -1.12 3.17 -11.50
CA GLY A 131 -1.71 1.90 -11.05
C GLY A 131 -2.53 2.05 -9.78
N ASN A 132 -3.03 0.92 -9.25
CA ASN A 132 -3.86 0.85 -8.05
C ASN A 132 -5.06 1.84 -8.09
N SER A 133 -5.64 2.07 -9.27
CA SER A 133 -6.75 3.01 -9.45
C SER A 133 -8.13 2.34 -9.44
N ALA A 134 -8.20 1.02 -9.32
CA ALA A 134 -9.45 0.24 -9.35
C ALA A 134 -9.49 -0.83 -8.25
N ALA A 135 -8.77 -0.61 -7.16
CA ALA A 135 -8.77 -1.44 -5.97
C ALA A 135 -8.91 -0.57 -4.71
N TYR A 136 -10.04 0.15 -4.64
CA TYR A 136 -10.44 0.94 -3.47
C TYR A 136 -10.35 0.09 -2.20
N LYS A 137 -10.03 0.72 -1.08
CA LYS A 137 -9.97 0.09 0.24
C LYS A 137 -10.69 0.95 1.26
N LEU A 138 -11.57 0.36 2.06
CA LEU A 138 -12.14 0.98 3.26
C LEU A 138 -11.03 1.38 4.23
N ALA A 139 -11.29 2.36 5.10
CA ALA A 139 -10.27 2.87 6.02
C ALA A 139 -9.72 1.78 6.96
N VAL A 140 -10.58 0.90 7.49
CA VAL A 140 -10.19 -0.28 8.29
C VAL A 140 -9.40 -1.34 7.50
N ALA A 141 -9.51 -1.33 6.18
CA ALA A 141 -8.83 -2.23 5.25
C ALA A 141 -7.49 -1.67 4.73
N ASP A 142 -7.38 -0.35 4.59
CA ASP A 142 -6.17 0.39 4.20
C ASP A 142 -5.27 0.67 5.41
N ARG A 143 -5.46 1.81 6.08
CA ARG A 143 -4.63 2.26 7.19
C ARG A 143 -5.34 3.33 8.01
N GLU A 144 -5.67 2.99 9.25
CA GLU A 144 -6.36 3.89 10.17
C GLU A 144 -5.83 3.73 11.59
N ASP A 145 -6.08 4.74 12.43
CA ASP A 145 -5.77 4.69 13.86
C ASP A 145 -6.93 4.05 14.65
N ASN A 146 -6.83 4.13 15.98
CA ASN A 146 -7.76 3.49 16.91
C ASN A 146 -8.07 2.01 16.58
N ALA A 147 -7.05 1.28 16.12
CA ALA A 147 -7.19 -0.09 15.63
C ALA A 147 -6.15 -1.04 16.23
N ILE A 148 -6.54 -2.31 16.34
CA ILE A 148 -5.66 -3.45 16.64
C ILE A 148 -5.45 -4.22 15.33
N ALA A 149 -4.21 -4.21 14.84
CA ALA A 149 -3.81 -4.96 13.66
C ALA A 149 -3.00 -6.21 14.06
N TYR A 150 -3.24 -7.31 13.36
CA TYR A 150 -2.52 -8.57 13.47
C TYR A 150 -1.95 -8.99 12.11
N LYS A 151 -0.73 -9.53 12.11
CA LYS A 151 -0.17 -10.25 10.97
C LYS A 151 0.57 -11.51 11.42
N GLY A 152 0.46 -12.59 10.65
CA GLY A 152 1.13 -13.86 10.91
C GLY A 152 1.48 -14.61 9.62
N GLN A 153 2.52 -15.43 9.70
CA GLN A 153 2.95 -16.33 8.62
C GLN A 153 3.02 -17.77 9.14
N PHE A 154 2.33 -18.68 8.47
CA PHE A 154 2.18 -20.09 8.86
C PHE A 154 2.53 -21.01 7.68
N GLY A 155 3.82 -21.34 7.56
CA GLY A 155 4.33 -22.02 6.36
C GLY A 155 4.08 -21.15 5.14
N ASP A 156 3.34 -21.68 4.16
CA ASP A 156 3.00 -20.99 2.91
C ASP A 156 1.79 -20.05 3.01
N PHE A 157 1.12 -20.00 4.17
CA PHE A 157 -0.05 -19.16 4.39
C PHE A 157 0.27 -17.91 5.19
N ALA A 158 0.06 -16.73 4.60
CA ALA A 158 0.10 -15.44 5.27
C ALA A 158 -1.31 -15.01 5.67
N PHE A 159 -1.47 -14.39 6.84
CA PHE A 159 -2.75 -13.92 7.34
C PHE A 159 -2.62 -12.52 7.96
N LYS A 160 -3.58 -11.65 7.69
CA LYS A 160 -3.75 -10.37 8.37
C LYS A 160 -5.19 -10.21 8.88
N ALA A 161 -5.33 -9.54 10.01
CA ALA A 161 -6.63 -9.09 10.51
C ALA A 161 -6.48 -7.71 11.15
N ASN A 162 -7.53 -6.91 11.14
CA ASN A 162 -7.59 -5.62 11.79
C ASN A 162 -8.98 -5.43 12.41
N TYR A 163 -9.03 -4.83 13.59
CA TYR A 163 -10.27 -4.38 14.20
C TYR A 163 -10.10 -2.94 14.67
N ARG A 164 -10.98 -2.07 14.21
CA ARG A 164 -11.01 -0.65 14.57
C ARG A 164 -12.15 -0.41 15.54
N PHE A 165 -11.85 0.29 16.64
CA PHE A 165 -12.86 0.68 17.62
C PHE A 165 -13.65 1.89 17.13
N ASP A 166 -14.86 2.06 17.66
CA ASP A 166 -15.66 3.26 17.44
C ASP A 166 -15.03 4.48 18.16
N ASP A 167 -14.99 5.63 17.48
CA ASP A 167 -14.56 6.91 18.06
C ASP A 167 -15.69 7.70 18.72
N ALA A 168 -16.93 7.17 18.71
CA ALA A 168 -18.14 7.93 18.96
C ALA A 168 -18.06 8.91 20.15
N ALA A 169 -18.14 10.19 19.80
CA ALA A 169 -18.81 11.18 20.62
C ALA A 169 -20.33 10.99 20.49
N ALA A 170 -21.11 11.41 21.49
CA ALA A 170 -22.56 11.22 21.50
C ALA A 170 -23.26 11.76 20.22
N ASN A 171 -24.09 10.92 19.58
CA ASN A 171 -24.89 11.17 18.37
C ASN A 171 -24.16 11.14 17.01
N GLN A 172 -23.09 10.35 16.87
CA GLN A 172 -22.54 9.99 15.57
C GLN A 172 -22.84 8.51 15.26
N GLU A 173 -22.91 8.17 13.97
CA GLU A 173 -22.92 6.77 13.52
C GLU A 173 -21.63 6.08 13.93
N SER A 174 -21.73 4.80 14.30
CA SER A 174 -20.57 3.99 14.70
C SER A 174 -19.62 3.85 13.52
N ASN A 175 -18.33 4.08 13.74
CA ASN A 175 -17.30 3.89 12.72
C ASN A 175 -16.36 2.71 13.05
N ASP A 176 -16.78 1.81 13.93
CA ASP A 176 -16.10 0.54 14.13
C ASP A 176 -16.16 -0.33 12.88
N GLY A 177 -15.21 -1.26 12.78
CA GLY A 177 -15.10 -2.12 11.63
C GLY A 177 -14.00 -3.15 11.77
N PHE A 178 -13.94 -4.06 10.82
CA PHE A 178 -12.88 -5.05 10.75
C PHE A 178 -12.43 -5.31 9.31
N SER A 179 -11.21 -5.80 9.16
CA SER A 179 -10.73 -6.36 7.90
C SER A 179 -9.93 -7.63 8.14
N THR A 180 -9.95 -8.54 7.17
CA THR A 180 -9.22 -9.80 7.23
C THR A 180 -8.75 -10.23 5.84
N SER A 181 -7.59 -10.86 5.76
CA SER A 181 -7.07 -11.39 4.50
C SER A 181 -6.16 -12.60 4.71
N GLY A 182 -6.09 -13.41 3.66
CA GLY A 182 -5.20 -14.56 3.59
C GLY A 182 -4.55 -14.65 2.22
N ILE A 183 -3.27 -15.02 2.18
CA ILE A 183 -2.52 -15.30 0.96
C ILE A 183 -1.88 -16.67 1.09
N TYR A 184 -2.08 -17.52 0.09
CA TYR A 184 -1.41 -18.81 -0.01
C TYR A 184 -0.40 -18.80 -1.16
N ALA A 185 0.85 -19.11 -0.86
CA ALA A 185 1.90 -19.33 -1.86
C ALA A 185 1.99 -20.82 -2.20
N PHE A 186 1.88 -21.19 -3.47
CA PHE A 186 1.86 -22.61 -3.86
C PHE A 186 3.30 -23.15 -4.00
N GLY A 187 3.97 -23.32 -2.86
CA GLY A 187 5.37 -23.75 -2.78
C GLY A 187 6.27 -22.92 -3.70
N ASP A 188 7.14 -23.60 -4.45
CA ASP A 188 8.12 -22.95 -5.35
C ASP A 188 7.56 -22.66 -6.76
N SER A 189 6.25 -22.81 -6.97
CA SER A 189 5.66 -22.65 -8.32
C SER A 189 5.70 -21.22 -8.87
N GLY A 190 5.90 -20.23 -7.99
CA GLY A 190 5.74 -18.82 -8.32
C GLY A 190 4.28 -18.35 -8.32
N PHE A 191 3.31 -19.25 -8.14
CA PHE A 191 1.89 -18.92 -8.07
C PHE A 191 1.44 -18.56 -6.64
N LYS A 192 0.64 -17.50 -6.51
CA LYS A 192 0.00 -17.09 -5.26
C LYS A 192 -1.47 -16.78 -5.48
N LEU A 193 -2.29 -17.06 -4.48
CA LEU A 193 -3.70 -16.68 -4.42
C LEU A 193 -3.97 -15.94 -3.11
N GLY A 194 -4.66 -14.81 -3.19
CA GLY A 194 -5.07 -14.00 -2.06
C GLY A 194 -6.57 -13.72 -2.08
N ALA A 195 -7.15 -13.59 -0.89
CA ALA A 195 -8.51 -13.07 -0.72
C ALA A 195 -8.61 -12.29 0.59
N GLY A 196 -9.55 -11.35 0.65
CA GLY A 196 -9.84 -10.61 1.86
C GLY A 196 -11.24 -10.00 1.87
N TYR A 197 -11.65 -9.56 3.05
CA TYR A 197 -12.93 -8.91 3.29
C TYR A 197 -12.76 -7.79 4.32
N ALA A 198 -13.55 -6.73 4.20
CA ALA A 198 -13.64 -5.66 5.19
C ALA A 198 -15.07 -5.12 5.30
N ASP A 199 -15.36 -4.56 6.47
CA ASP A 199 -16.65 -4.00 6.85
C ASP A 199 -16.43 -2.86 7.84
N GLN A 200 -17.05 -1.72 7.59
CA GLN A 200 -16.94 -0.53 8.45
C GLN A 200 -18.15 0.38 8.27
N GLY A 201 -18.89 0.65 9.35
CA GLY A 201 -20.12 1.44 9.30
C GLY A 201 -21.17 0.78 8.40
N THR A 202 -21.54 1.45 7.30
CA THR A 202 -22.49 0.92 6.30
C THR A 202 -21.80 0.32 5.07
N ASP A 203 -20.47 0.42 4.99
CA ASP A 203 -19.69 0.00 3.85
C ASP A 203 -19.06 -1.39 4.06
N ASN A 204 -18.89 -2.13 2.96
CA ASN A 204 -18.25 -3.45 2.97
C ASN A 204 -17.55 -3.73 1.64
N GLU A 205 -16.51 -4.55 1.66
CA GLU A 205 -15.81 -4.95 0.43
C GLU A 205 -15.17 -6.33 0.54
N ALA A 206 -15.08 -7.01 -0.60
CA ALA A 206 -14.37 -8.26 -0.78
C ALA A 206 -13.37 -8.13 -1.93
N MET A 207 -12.20 -8.75 -1.76
CA MET A 207 -11.17 -8.81 -2.79
C MET A 207 -10.70 -10.24 -3.03
N VAL A 208 -10.39 -10.55 -4.28
CA VAL A 208 -9.66 -11.76 -4.69
C VAL A 208 -8.53 -11.38 -5.64
N ALA A 209 -7.36 -12.00 -5.47
CA ALA A 209 -6.20 -11.74 -6.31
C ALA A 209 -5.41 -13.01 -6.60
N GLY A 210 -4.79 -13.07 -7.77
CA GLY A 210 -3.91 -14.15 -8.18
C GLY A 210 -2.69 -13.61 -8.90
N SER A 211 -1.52 -14.20 -8.65
CA SER A 211 -0.28 -13.81 -9.34
C SER A 211 0.60 -15.01 -9.69
N MET A 212 1.45 -14.83 -10.70
CA MET A 212 2.43 -15.79 -11.17
C MET A 212 3.75 -15.08 -11.46
N THR A 213 4.82 -15.51 -10.79
CA THR A 213 6.20 -15.13 -11.14
C THR A 213 6.86 -16.28 -11.92
N MET A 214 7.42 -16.00 -13.10
CA MET A 214 8.14 -16.99 -13.90
C MET A 214 9.37 -16.36 -14.55
N GLY A 215 10.56 -16.71 -14.03
CA GLY A 215 11.81 -16.09 -14.45
C GLY A 215 11.78 -14.58 -14.19
N ASP A 216 12.04 -13.80 -15.23
CA ASP A 216 12.03 -12.33 -15.17
C ASP A 216 10.63 -11.71 -15.33
N PHE A 217 9.57 -12.53 -15.46
CA PHE A 217 8.20 -12.09 -15.65
C PHE A 217 7.36 -12.18 -14.38
N TYR A 218 6.45 -11.23 -14.22
CA TYR A 218 5.39 -11.23 -13.22
C TYR A 218 4.05 -10.92 -13.89
N PHE A 219 3.00 -11.63 -13.51
CA PHE A 219 1.62 -11.35 -13.93
C PHE A 219 0.69 -11.46 -12.74
N ALA A 220 -0.31 -10.58 -12.67
CA ALA A 220 -1.30 -10.62 -11.63
C ALA A 220 -2.66 -10.07 -12.09
N GLY A 221 -3.70 -10.43 -11.35
CA GLY A 221 -5.01 -9.80 -11.42
C GLY A 221 -5.65 -9.71 -10.06
N THR A 222 -6.42 -8.64 -9.85
CA THR A 222 -7.17 -8.34 -8.63
C THR A 222 -8.59 -7.98 -9.01
N PHE A 223 -9.57 -8.48 -8.26
CA PHE A 223 -10.98 -8.13 -8.39
C PHE A 223 -11.51 -7.69 -7.02
N THR A 224 -12.21 -6.56 -7.01
CA THR A 224 -12.81 -5.94 -5.82
C THR A 224 -14.29 -5.74 -6.07
N THR A 225 -15.11 -6.02 -5.07
CA THR A 225 -16.55 -5.74 -5.10
C THR A 225 -17.05 -5.42 -3.71
N GLY A 226 -18.03 -4.54 -3.59
CA GLY A 226 -18.56 -4.13 -2.30
C GLY A 226 -19.53 -2.96 -2.40
N GLU A 227 -19.85 -2.38 -1.26
CA GLU A 227 -20.61 -1.15 -1.10
C GLU A 227 -19.69 -0.10 -0.48
N VAL A 228 -19.52 1.05 -1.14
CA VAL A 228 -18.68 2.17 -0.72
C VAL A 228 -19.51 3.44 -0.74
N VAL A 229 -19.70 4.06 0.42
CA VAL A 229 -20.62 5.17 0.66
C VAL A 229 -22.05 4.78 0.25
N ASP A 230 -22.53 3.62 0.71
CA ASP A 230 -23.86 3.06 0.41
C ASP A 230 -24.14 2.80 -1.10
N LEU A 231 -23.10 2.72 -1.93
CA LEU A 231 -23.22 2.52 -3.38
C LEU A 231 -22.35 1.35 -3.86
N ASP A 232 -22.87 0.57 -4.82
CA ASP A 232 -22.15 -0.57 -5.39
C ASP A 232 -20.83 -0.12 -6.02
N TYR A 233 -19.75 -0.81 -5.65
CA TYR A 233 -18.41 -0.67 -6.23
C TYR A 233 -17.99 -1.99 -6.85
N THR A 234 -17.47 -1.94 -8.07
CA THR A 234 -16.77 -3.07 -8.70
C THR A 234 -15.51 -2.59 -9.37
N GLY A 235 -14.38 -3.20 -9.02
CA GLY A 235 -13.06 -2.89 -9.55
C GLY A 235 -12.34 -4.13 -10.07
N PHE A 236 -11.60 -3.97 -11.15
CA PHE A 236 -10.73 -5.00 -11.71
C PHE A 236 -9.40 -4.42 -12.15
N GLU A 237 -8.33 -5.09 -11.77
CA GLU A 237 -6.97 -4.75 -12.17
C GLU A 237 -6.26 -5.96 -12.77
N VAL A 238 -5.46 -5.72 -13.81
CA VAL A 238 -4.42 -6.65 -14.27
C VAL A 238 -3.09 -5.94 -14.34
N ALA A 239 -2.04 -6.66 -14.01
CA ALA A 239 -0.68 -6.15 -13.99
C ALA A 239 0.30 -7.13 -14.63
N GLY A 240 1.29 -6.61 -15.35
CA GLY A 240 2.40 -7.36 -15.90
C GLY A 240 3.71 -6.63 -15.68
N ALA A 241 4.79 -7.37 -15.38
CA ALA A 241 6.13 -6.82 -15.30
C ALA A 241 7.17 -7.69 -16.01
N TYR A 242 8.22 -7.04 -16.49
CA TYR A 242 9.42 -7.68 -17.01
C TYR A 242 10.68 -7.01 -16.46
N THR A 243 11.57 -7.81 -15.85
CA THR A 243 12.85 -7.35 -15.32
C THR A 243 13.97 -7.59 -16.33
N MET A 244 14.62 -6.52 -16.78
CA MET A 244 15.77 -6.57 -17.70
C MET A 244 17.00 -5.94 -17.04
N GLY A 245 17.79 -6.78 -16.35
CA GLY A 245 18.98 -6.32 -15.62
C GLY A 245 18.62 -5.36 -14.49
N LYS A 246 18.91 -4.07 -14.68
CA LYS A 246 18.61 -3.01 -13.71
C LYS A 246 17.32 -2.24 -14.02
N THR A 247 16.62 -2.61 -15.09
CA THR A 247 15.37 -1.96 -15.49
C THR A 247 14.20 -2.89 -15.22
N VAL A 248 13.11 -2.37 -14.66
CA VAL A 248 11.82 -3.06 -14.58
C VAL A 248 10.83 -2.27 -15.43
N PHE A 249 10.14 -2.97 -16.33
CA PHE A 249 9.04 -2.44 -17.11
C PHE A 249 7.74 -2.98 -16.53
N THR A 250 6.75 -2.12 -16.32
CA THR A 250 5.42 -2.53 -15.86
C THR A 250 4.33 -1.99 -16.78
N ALA A 251 3.22 -2.72 -16.83
CA ALA A 251 1.99 -2.27 -17.45
C ALA A 251 0.80 -2.73 -16.61
N THR A 252 -0.21 -1.87 -16.46
CA THR A 252 -1.45 -2.19 -15.76
C THR A 252 -2.66 -1.74 -16.57
N TYR A 253 -3.76 -2.45 -16.41
CA TYR A 253 -5.10 -1.99 -16.79
C TYR A 253 -5.97 -2.01 -15.55
N ASN A 254 -6.63 -0.91 -15.25
CA ASN A 254 -7.43 -0.71 -14.04
C ASN A 254 -8.79 -0.17 -14.45
N ASN A 255 -9.86 -0.88 -14.12
CA ASN A 255 -11.22 -0.49 -14.45
C ASN A 255 -12.11 -0.59 -13.21
N ALA A 256 -12.77 0.50 -12.84
CA ALA A 256 -13.72 0.54 -11.74
C ALA A 256 -15.01 1.24 -12.17
N ASP A 257 -16.13 0.66 -11.75
CA ASP A 257 -17.46 1.24 -11.87
C ASP A 257 -18.05 1.39 -10.46
N HIS A 258 -18.54 2.59 -10.17
CA HIS A 258 -19.23 2.95 -8.94
C HIS A 258 -20.64 3.39 -9.34
N ASP A 259 -21.68 2.73 -8.82
CA ASP A 259 -23.07 3.01 -9.22
C ASP A 259 -23.48 4.40 -8.71
N THR A 260 -23.30 5.41 -9.57
CA THR A 260 -23.68 6.77 -9.23
C THR A 260 -25.17 6.98 -9.51
N ASN A 261 -26.01 7.00 -8.46
CA ASN A 261 -27.23 7.79 -8.54
C ASN A 261 -26.84 9.27 -8.53
N ALA A 262 -27.07 9.93 -9.66
CA ALA A 262 -26.60 11.26 -10.01
C ALA A 262 -26.70 12.32 -8.87
N LEU A 263 -25.68 13.20 -8.83
CA LEU A 263 -25.61 14.52 -8.17
C LEU A 263 -25.05 14.69 -6.73
N THR A 264 -24.55 13.67 -6.02
CA THR A 264 -24.04 13.90 -4.63
C THR A 264 -22.67 13.36 -4.27
N VAL A 265 -21.95 12.64 -5.13
CA VAL A 265 -20.66 12.05 -4.74
C VAL A 265 -19.50 12.95 -5.18
N ALA A 266 -18.83 13.57 -4.20
CA ALA A 266 -17.61 14.37 -4.40
C ALA A 266 -16.36 13.51 -4.75
N ASN A 267 -16.51 12.19 -4.77
CA ASN A 267 -15.45 11.20 -4.95
C ASN A 267 -15.87 10.23 -6.05
N ASN A 268 -15.81 10.65 -7.31
CA ASN A 268 -16.07 9.76 -8.42
C ASN A 268 -14.94 8.71 -8.49
N GLU A 269 -15.17 7.52 -7.92
CA GLU A 269 -14.21 6.41 -7.89
C GLU A 269 -14.20 5.58 -9.19
N ASN A 270 -14.85 6.08 -10.26
CA ASN A 270 -14.76 5.45 -11.57
C ASN A 270 -13.33 5.57 -12.11
N ALA A 271 -12.86 4.50 -12.71
CA ALA A 271 -11.56 4.46 -13.35
C ALA A 271 -11.62 3.64 -14.62
N ASP A 272 -10.92 4.11 -15.67
CA ASP A 272 -10.61 3.29 -16.83
C ASP A 272 -9.23 3.71 -17.31
N ASN A 273 -8.20 3.00 -16.87
CA ASN A 273 -6.80 3.42 -17.00
C ASN A 273 -5.96 2.30 -17.60
N PHE A 274 -5.15 2.64 -18.60
CA PHE A 274 -4.04 1.82 -19.04
C PHE A 274 -2.73 2.55 -18.82
N ALA A 275 -1.90 2.05 -17.93
CA ALA A 275 -0.63 2.68 -17.57
C ALA A 275 0.56 1.80 -17.94
N VAL A 276 1.67 2.46 -18.31
CA VAL A 276 2.97 1.81 -18.53
C VAL A 276 4.07 2.59 -17.82
N ASP A 277 5.09 1.90 -17.32
CA ASP A 277 6.29 2.54 -16.78
C ASP A 277 7.59 1.81 -17.11
N ALA A 278 8.68 2.54 -16.92
CA ALA A 278 10.03 1.99 -16.88
C ALA A 278 10.78 2.57 -15.69
N THR A 279 11.28 1.70 -14.82
CA THR A 279 12.05 2.07 -13.63
C THR A 279 13.47 1.52 -13.74
N TYR A 280 14.48 2.39 -13.66
CA TYR A 280 15.89 2.01 -13.66
C TYR A 280 16.51 2.15 -12.27
N PHE A 281 17.10 1.07 -11.77
CA PHE A 281 17.73 0.98 -10.45
C PHE A 281 19.25 1.12 -10.58
N PHE A 282 19.79 2.30 -10.24
CA PHE A 282 21.23 2.51 -10.25
C PHE A 282 21.93 1.64 -9.20
N ASN A 283 21.33 1.58 -8.00
CA ASN A 283 21.72 0.75 -6.87
C ASN A 283 20.47 0.47 -6.01
N ALA A 284 20.65 -0.13 -4.82
CA ALA A 284 19.55 -0.49 -3.94
C ALA A 284 18.75 0.71 -3.42
N ASN A 285 19.37 1.89 -3.34
CA ASN A 285 18.84 3.09 -2.72
C ASN A 285 18.47 4.19 -3.72
N PHE A 286 18.83 4.07 -5.00
CA PHE A 286 18.59 5.14 -5.98
C PHE A 286 18.03 4.60 -7.29
N ARG A 287 16.86 5.12 -7.67
CA ARG A 287 16.17 4.78 -8.91
C ARG A 287 15.56 6.01 -9.59
N THR A 288 15.34 5.89 -10.88
CA THR A 288 14.60 6.86 -11.67
C THR A 288 13.52 6.16 -12.47
N TYR A 289 12.40 6.82 -12.72
CA TYR A 289 11.30 6.26 -13.46
C TYR A 289 10.62 7.27 -14.38
N ILE A 290 10.01 6.75 -15.44
CA ILE A 290 9.05 7.45 -16.28
C ILE A 290 7.81 6.58 -16.38
N SER A 291 6.63 7.19 -16.25
CA SER A 291 5.35 6.51 -16.38
C SER A 291 4.38 7.35 -17.19
N TYR A 292 3.51 6.69 -17.96
CA TYR A 292 2.43 7.31 -18.72
C TYR A 292 1.13 6.57 -18.41
N ASN A 293 0.08 7.30 -18.08
CA ASN A 293 -1.27 6.78 -17.88
C ASN A 293 -2.18 7.30 -19.00
N LEU A 294 -2.70 6.37 -19.80
CA LEU A 294 -3.79 6.61 -20.74
C LEU A 294 -5.10 6.53 -19.97
N ASN A 295 -5.76 7.67 -19.81
CA ASN A 295 -7.06 7.74 -19.18
C ASN A 295 -8.13 7.51 -20.25
N LEU A 296 -8.82 6.37 -20.16
CA LEU A 296 -9.79 5.91 -21.15
C LEU A 296 -11.22 6.38 -20.83
N LEU A 297 -11.40 7.11 -19.72
CA LEU A 297 -12.66 7.78 -19.43
C LEU A 297 -12.95 8.87 -20.46
N ASP A 298 -14.24 9.10 -20.70
CA ASP A 298 -14.74 10.21 -21.51
C ASP A 298 -15.57 11.15 -20.64
N ASP A 299 -15.73 12.40 -21.06
CA ASP A 299 -16.49 13.36 -20.28
C ASP A 299 -17.98 12.99 -20.27
N ASP A 300 -18.51 12.73 -19.07
CA ASP A 300 -19.88 12.30 -18.88
C ASP A 300 -20.51 13.05 -17.70
N ALA A 301 -21.28 14.09 -18.05
CA ALA A 301 -22.00 14.91 -17.09
C ALA A 301 -23.03 14.12 -16.25
N SER A 302 -23.53 12.99 -16.76
CA SER A 302 -24.48 12.14 -16.00
C SER A 302 -23.79 11.40 -14.86
N LYS A 303 -22.50 11.07 -15.04
CA LYS A 303 -21.62 10.46 -14.03
C LYS A 303 -20.75 11.49 -13.28
N GLY A 304 -20.93 12.78 -13.54
CA GLY A 304 -20.10 13.84 -12.95
C GLY A 304 -18.63 13.82 -13.40
N ILE A 305 -18.31 13.17 -14.53
CA ILE A 305 -16.96 13.13 -15.08
C ILE A 305 -16.73 14.40 -15.91
N THR A 306 -15.74 15.20 -15.52
CA THR A 306 -15.36 16.42 -16.25
C THR A 306 -14.16 16.16 -17.16
N LYS A 307 -13.96 16.98 -18.20
CA LYS A 307 -12.77 16.89 -19.08
C LYS A 307 -11.44 16.86 -18.31
N ALA A 308 -11.33 17.63 -17.22
CA ALA A 308 -10.11 17.65 -16.41
C ALA A 308 -9.82 16.29 -15.72
N MET A 309 -10.84 15.46 -15.51
CA MET A 309 -10.74 14.13 -14.92
C MET A 309 -10.41 13.05 -15.96
N THR A 310 -10.48 13.36 -17.26
CA THR A 310 -10.23 12.43 -18.36
C THR A 310 -8.87 12.65 -19.02
N GLU A 311 -8.06 13.57 -18.50
CA GLU A 311 -6.74 13.86 -19.06
C GLU A 311 -5.76 12.73 -18.78
N ASP A 312 -4.93 12.42 -19.78
CA ASP A 312 -3.75 11.58 -19.63
C ASP A 312 -2.75 12.22 -18.66
N GLU A 313 -1.90 11.39 -18.05
CA GLU A 313 -0.86 11.85 -17.14
C GLU A 313 0.49 11.23 -17.49
N VAL A 314 1.53 12.07 -17.58
CA VAL A 314 2.92 11.62 -17.61
C VAL A 314 3.60 11.98 -16.30
N ALA A 315 4.32 11.02 -15.72
CA ALA A 315 5.08 11.18 -14.50
C ALA A 315 6.56 10.87 -14.71
N LEU A 316 7.42 11.73 -14.17
CA LEU A 316 8.86 11.55 -14.10
C LEU A 316 9.28 11.58 -12.64
N GLY A 317 10.12 10.64 -12.22
CA GLY A 317 10.56 10.61 -10.84
C GLY A 317 11.99 10.17 -10.63
N MET A 318 12.55 10.67 -9.53
CA MET A 318 13.82 10.25 -8.97
C MET A 318 13.62 9.97 -7.49
N ARG A 319 13.96 8.76 -7.06
CA ARG A 319 13.76 8.32 -5.69
C ARG A 319 15.08 7.88 -5.09
N TYR A 320 15.45 8.52 -3.99
CA TYR A 320 16.50 8.10 -3.08
C TYR A 320 15.85 7.51 -1.82
N ASP A 321 16.17 6.28 -1.47
CA ASP A 321 15.76 5.60 -0.22
C ASP A 321 16.88 5.75 0.81
N PHE A 322 16.57 6.25 2.01
CA PHE A 322 17.53 6.49 3.10
C PHE A 322 18.01 5.20 3.75
#